data_AF-A0A1V9YCX5-F1
#
_entry.id   AF-A0A1V9YCX5-F1
#
_cell.length_a   1.000
_cell.length_b   1.000
_cell.length_c   1.000
_cell.angle_alpha   90.00
_cell.angle_beta   90.00
_cell.angle_gamma   90.00
#
_symmetry.space_group_name_H-M   'P 1'
#
loop_
_entity.id
_entity.type
_entity.pdbx_description
1 polymer ?
#
loop_
_entity_poly.entity_id
_entity_poly.type
_entity_poly.pdbx_seq_one_letter_code
_entity_poly.pdbx_strand_id
1 'polypeptide(L)'
;MHQAEVRAALYRIDHLSPGHLGLLATCQRPPASILGLAEAGVHLELLNAAMVVAPKALASYRLFTAYAIHQVFVDVPFEQADGATAIVPLTPTGSIDEALISCCLQTREEKPALAPPMVVIYEDVPYIVDSVATDMTPRTPLAQSVGKTYADCAPSGIHLDMNQQLWRAKQARSKPSAHTRSPTIKKRTYVHLIPQLCIGHPLPYAIWVEIKRTPSVLYRWYRATVDASFQARWQWQHSVSLALTAPSALEGANHDRLAFLGDAVLKLVITVDTLQNTGWVVPETAKSHRLRRLQNSHLASMAQDLGLAAYVDVTGFRDSWCMALTTPPPCPNLSERMLATVVEALLGAAYEADGVEGSMTLARFLGLVAGSAIDLNLNSLEPPSVPSEATWCLDHLNWTFRDMAAEAWVRAVVVDDVEMPARDGLRLLGEAVQYLALAVSLYTAGLEPSDMTRVRHGVTRQTIAGLVLNRGLDVHRKARTMSHLVALGLSWEAVVGVIAVDGGIPAAMQFATAFTASLVTPLLPPAPSARKPVQ
;
A
#
# COMPACT_ATOMS: atom_id res chain seq x y z
N MET A 1 -40.89 10.87 14.73
CA MET A 1 -40.10 10.35 13.59
C MET A 1 -39.65 8.94 13.95
N HIS A 2 -40.11 7.90 13.26
CA HIS A 2 -39.52 6.57 13.39
C HIS A 2 -38.13 6.61 12.76
N GLN A 3 -37.08 6.38 13.57
CA GLN A 3 -35.74 6.22 13.02
C GLN A 3 -35.74 4.95 12.17
N ALA A 4 -35.38 5.09 10.89
CA ALA A 4 -35.31 3.97 9.97
C ALA A 4 -34.33 2.91 10.50
N GLU A 5 -34.68 1.64 10.33
CA GLU A 5 -33.81 0.53 10.70
C GLU A 5 -32.51 0.58 9.88
N VAL A 6 -31.39 0.23 10.50
CA VAL A 6 -30.07 0.23 9.85
C VAL A 6 -29.80 -1.15 9.29
N ARG A 7 -29.43 -1.24 8.02
CA ARG A 7 -28.93 -2.48 7.41
C ARG A 7 -27.43 -2.61 7.64
N ALA A 8 -27.00 -3.77 8.12
CA ALA A 8 -25.60 -4.06 8.38
C ALA A 8 -25.23 -5.48 7.94
N ALA A 9 -23.97 -5.67 7.57
CA ALA A 9 -23.39 -6.98 7.34
C ALA A 9 -22.68 -7.46 8.62
N LEU A 10 -22.90 -8.71 8.99
CA LEU A 10 -22.27 -9.36 10.14
C LEU A 10 -21.25 -10.39 9.65
N TYR A 11 -20.01 -10.24 10.11
CA TYR A 11 -18.91 -11.16 9.84
C TYR A 11 -18.47 -11.82 11.13
N ARG A 12 -18.09 -13.10 11.07
CA ARG A 12 -17.29 -13.76 12.10
C ARG A 12 -15.83 -13.50 11.81
N ILE A 13 -15.07 -13.14 12.84
CA ILE A 13 -13.62 -13.04 12.76
C ILE A 13 -13.07 -14.42 13.10
N ASP A 14 -12.75 -15.19 12.06
CA ASP A 14 -12.20 -16.52 12.19
C ASP A 14 -10.69 -16.47 12.44
N HIS A 15 -10.33 -17.01 13.58
CA HIS A 15 -8.97 -17.16 14.05
C HIS A 15 -8.76 -18.57 14.60
N LEU A 16 -7.49 -18.98 14.76
CA LEU A 16 -7.10 -20.27 15.36
C LEU A 16 -7.52 -20.42 16.85
N SER A 17 -8.32 -19.50 17.41
CA SER A 17 -8.71 -19.51 18.81
C SER A 17 -10.23 -19.68 18.97
N PRO A 18 -10.69 -20.22 20.10
CA PRO A 18 -12.10 -20.58 20.31
C PRO A 18 -13.03 -19.38 20.56
N GLY A 19 -12.53 -18.14 20.49
CA GLY A 19 -13.35 -16.96 20.70
C GLY A 19 -14.31 -16.72 19.53
N HIS A 20 -15.58 -16.45 19.83
CA HIS A 20 -16.58 -16.08 18.83
C HIS A 20 -16.73 -14.55 18.83
N LEU A 21 -15.89 -13.86 18.04
CA LEU A 21 -15.95 -12.41 17.87
C LEU A 21 -16.43 -12.08 16.45
N GLY A 22 -17.25 -11.04 16.34
CA GLY A 22 -17.82 -10.59 15.08
C GLY A 22 -17.50 -9.14 14.77
N LEU A 23 -17.54 -8.83 13.48
CA LEU A 23 -17.47 -7.48 12.94
C LEU A 23 -18.84 -7.14 12.34
N LEU A 24 -19.49 -6.10 12.87
CA LEU A 24 -20.74 -5.58 12.35
C LEU A 24 -20.45 -4.30 11.56
N ALA A 25 -20.72 -4.31 10.25
CA ALA A 25 -20.45 -3.17 9.37
C ALA A 25 -21.75 -2.65 8.73
N THR A 26 -22.05 -1.37 8.87
CA THR A 26 -23.24 -0.74 8.27
C THR A 26 -23.06 -0.39 6.78
N CYS A 27 -21.89 -0.63 6.21
CA CYS A 27 -21.66 -0.48 4.77
C CYS A 27 -22.16 -1.73 4.02
N GLN A 28 -22.91 -1.51 2.93
CA GLN A 28 -23.66 -2.56 2.23
C GLN A 28 -22.80 -3.56 1.44
N ARG A 29 -21.50 -3.31 1.26
CA ARG A 29 -20.60 -4.24 0.58
C ARG A 29 -19.25 -4.33 1.29
N PRO A 30 -18.81 -5.52 1.71
CA PRO A 30 -17.39 -5.73 1.92
C PRO A 30 -16.68 -5.51 0.58
N PRO A 31 -15.51 -4.88 0.56
CA PRO A 31 -14.65 -4.87 -0.62
C PRO A 31 -14.43 -6.31 -1.09
N ALA A 32 -14.54 -6.58 -2.39
CA ALA A 32 -14.16 -7.89 -2.96
C ALA A 32 -12.69 -8.25 -2.63
N SER A 33 -11.89 -7.25 -2.23
CA SER A 33 -10.48 -7.32 -1.83
C SER A 33 -10.20 -7.66 -0.36
N ILE A 34 -11.15 -8.26 0.40
CA ILE A 34 -10.83 -8.86 1.73
C ILE A 34 -9.73 -9.96 1.64
N LEU A 35 -9.31 -10.36 0.43
CA LEU A 35 -8.11 -11.16 0.16
C LEU A 35 -6.86 -10.74 0.97
N GLY A 36 -6.67 -9.44 1.22
CA GLY A 36 -5.54 -8.96 2.04
C GLY A 36 -5.61 -9.35 3.52
N LEU A 37 -6.77 -9.73 4.07
CA LEU A 37 -6.90 -10.23 5.45
C LEU A 37 -6.43 -11.68 5.57
N ALA A 38 -6.66 -12.50 4.54
CA ALA A 38 -6.26 -13.91 4.52
C ALA A 38 -4.74 -14.08 4.57
N GLU A 39 -3.99 -13.23 3.86
CA GLU A 39 -2.51 -13.22 3.91
C GLU A 39 -1.94 -12.90 5.30
N ALA A 40 -2.72 -12.24 6.15
CA ALA A 40 -2.38 -11.97 7.55
C ALA A 40 -2.94 -12.99 8.55
N GLY A 41 -3.52 -14.09 8.05
CA GLY A 41 -4.14 -15.13 8.88
C GLY A 41 -5.42 -14.67 9.58
N VAL A 42 -6.10 -13.65 9.03
CA VAL A 42 -7.44 -13.22 9.48
C VAL A 42 -8.44 -13.67 8.42
N HIS A 43 -9.37 -14.54 8.79
CA HIS A 43 -10.47 -14.91 7.91
C HIS A 43 -11.75 -14.20 8.39
N LEU A 44 -12.48 -13.57 7.48
CA LEU A 44 -13.80 -13.01 7.78
C LEU A 44 -14.86 -13.87 7.09
N GLU A 45 -15.65 -14.61 7.88
CA GLU A 45 -16.79 -15.37 7.36
C GLU A 45 -18.03 -14.48 7.40
N LEU A 46 -18.67 -14.25 6.25
CA LEU A 46 -19.92 -13.52 6.19
C LEU A 46 -21.07 -14.39 6.76
N LEU A 47 -21.62 -13.99 7.90
CA LEU A 47 -22.75 -14.68 8.53
C LEU A 47 -24.10 -14.15 8.04
N ASN A 48 -24.20 -12.83 7.83
CA ASN A 48 -25.41 -12.19 7.35
C ASN A 48 -25.07 -10.94 6.53
N ALA A 49 -25.51 -10.87 5.27
CA ALA A 49 -25.21 -9.76 4.36
C ALA A 49 -26.07 -8.50 4.60
N ALA A 50 -27.24 -8.64 5.23
CA ALA A 50 -28.25 -7.59 5.31
C ALA A 50 -29.08 -7.70 6.59
N MET A 51 -28.39 -7.83 7.73
CA MET A 51 -29.02 -7.85 9.04
C MET A 51 -29.67 -6.49 9.32
N VAL A 52 -30.93 -6.52 9.73
CA VAL A 52 -31.68 -5.34 10.16
C VAL A 52 -31.40 -5.12 11.64
N VAL A 53 -30.82 -3.97 11.98
CA VAL A 53 -30.43 -3.63 13.35
C VAL A 53 -31.21 -2.40 13.79
N ALA A 54 -31.93 -2.54 14.91
CA ALA A 54 -32.61 -1.41 15.53
C ALA A 54 -31.58 -0.36 15.99
N PRO A 55 -31.84 0.96 15.81
CA PRO A 55 -30.89 2.01 16.20
C PRO A 55 -30.40 1.91 17.65
N LYS A 56 -31.29 1.52 18.57
CA LYS A 56 -30.95 1.29 19.98
C LYS A 56 -29.95 0.15 20.17
N ALA A 57 -30.11 -0.96 19.45
CA ALA A 57 -29.20 -2.09 19.51
C ALA A 57 -27.82 -1.71 18.93
N LEU A 58 -27.79 -1.01 17.79
CA LEU A 58 -26.55 -0.51 17.21
C LEU A 58 -25.78 0.41 18.16
N ALA A 59 -26.48 1.29 18.89
CA ALA A 59 -25.87 2.12 19.92
C ALA A 59 -25.25 1.28 21.05
N SER A 60 -25.94 0.23 21.52
CA SER A 60 -25.38 -0.71 22.51
C SER A 60 -24.15 -1.45 21.99
N TYR A 61 -24.11 -1.84 20.71
CA TYR A 61 -22.94 -2.51 20.13
C TYR A 61 -21.72 -1.59 20.03
N ARG A 62 -21.93 -0.32 19.69
CA ARG A 62 -20.88 0.71 19.68
C ARG A 62 -20.34 0.99 21.08
N LEU A 63 -21.24 1.08 22.08
CA LEU A 63 -20.84 1.21 23.48
C LEU A 63 -20.03 0.00 23.96
N PHE A 64 -20.45 -1.22 23.59
CA PHE A 64 -19.67 -2.43 23.88
C PHE A 64 -18.29 -2.39 23.22
N THR A 65 -18.22 -1.95 21.96
CA THR A 65 -16.95 -1.83 21.22
C THR A 65 -15.97 -0.91 21.95
N ALA A 66 -16.43 0.28 22.34
CA ALA A 66 -15.63 1.24 23.10
C ALA A 66 -15.19 0.66 24.45
N TYR A 67 -16.13 0.06 25.20
CA TYR A 67 -15.85 -0.64 26.45
C TYR A 67 -14.76 -1.71 26.27
N ALA A 68 -14.94 -2.64 25.34
CA ALA A 68 -14.04 -3.75 25.09
C ALA A 68 -12.62 -3.27 24.74
N ILE A 69 -12.52 -2.25 23.89
CA ILE A 69 -11.24 -1.67 23.52
C ILE A 69 -10.55 -0.98 24.71
N HIS A 70 -11.27 -0.18 25.50
CA HIS A 70 -10.71 0.44 26.70
C HIS A 70 -10.30 -0.55 27.78
N GLN A 71 -10.98 -1.70 27.88
CA GLN A 71 -10.58 -2.74 28.82
C GLN A 71 -9.29 -3.44 28.38
N VAL A 72 -9.15 -3.73 27.09
CA VAL A 72 -8.08 -4.57 26.54
C VAL A 72 -6.81 -3.79 26.19
N PHE A 73 -6.95 -2.52 25.78
CA PHE A 73 -5.83 -1.73 25.29
C PHE A 73 -5.47 -0.57 26.22
N VAL A 74 -4.18 -0.23 26.25
CA VAL A 74 -3.69 1.02 26.85
C VAL A 74 -3.59 2.11 25.78
N ASP A 75 -3.72 3.37 26.19
CA ASP A 75 -3.48 4.56 25.35
C ASP A 75 -4.30 4.58 24.05
N VAL A 76 -5.59 4.27 24.13
CA VAL A 76 -6.48 4.24 22.96
C VAL A 76 -6.90 5.67 22.58
N PRO A 77 -6.75 6.08 21.30
CA PRO A 77 -6.94 7.46 20.88
C PRO A 77 -8.40 7.84 20.55
N PHE A 78 -9.42 7.13 21.03
CA PHE A 78 -10.82 7.48 20.74
C PHE A 78 -11.75 7.28 21.93
N GLU A 79 -12.71 8.20 22.07
CA GLU A 79 -13.68 8.23 23.18
C GLU A 79 -15.05 7.64 22.79
N GLN A 80 -15.41 7.65 21.50
CA GLN A 80 -16.70 7.15 21.00
C GLN A 80 -16.56 6.41 19.66
N ALA A 81 -17.26 5.28 19.54
CA ALA A 81 -17.29 4.46 18.33
C ALA A 81 -18.52 4.84 17.47
N ASP A 82 -18.47 5.98 16.80
CA ASP A 82 -19.59 6.46 15.95
C ASP A 82 -19.47 6.06 14.47
N GLY A 83 -18.42 5.32 14.12
CA GLY A 83 -18.12 4.88 12.77
C GLY A 83 -19.08 3.81 12.23
N ALA A 84 -18.85 3.42 10.99
CA ALA A 84 -19.67 2.43 10.28
C ALA A 84 -19.46 0.99 10.76
N THR A 85 -18.60 0.75 11.76
CA THR A 85 -18.21 -0.59 12.18
C THR A 85 -18.27 -0.72 13.70
N ALA A 86 -18.70 -1.88 14.19
CA ALA A 86 -18.68 -2.28 15.60
C ALA A 86 -18.12 -3.69 15.76
N ILE A 87 -17.46 -3.95 16.88
CA ILE A 87 -17.07 -5.29 17.31
C ILE A 87 -18.18 -5.83 18.21
N VAL A 88 -18.62 -7.07 17.97
CA VAL A 88 -19.68 -7.71 18.75
C VAL A 88 -19.26 -9.11 19.17
N PRO A 89 -19.56 -9.56 20.39
CA PRO A 89 -19.42 -10.96 20.74
C PRO A 89 -20.50 -11.77 20.02
N LEU A 90 -20.16 -13.00 19.67
CA LEU A 90 -21.06 -13.93 19.01
C LEU A 90 -21.30 -15.16 19.90
N THR A 91 -22.49 -15.73 19.80
CA THR A 91 -22.80 -17.06 20.32
C THR A 91 -22.09 -18.13 19.47
N PRO A 92 -21.99 -19.38 19.94
CA PRO A 92 -21.48 -20.49 19.13
C PRO A 92 -22.25 -20.72 17.82
N THR A 93 -23.50 -20.26 17.73
CA THR A 93 -24.34 -20.34 16.53
C THR A 93 -24.11 -19.17 15.56
N GLY A 94 -23.24 -18.21 15.89
CA GLY A 94 -22.96 -17.04 15.06
C GLY A 94 -23.94 -15.87 15.22
N SER A 95 -24.83 -15.89 16.21
CA SER A 95 -25.72 -14.76 16.51
C SER A 95 -25.03 -13.77 17.46
N ILE A 96 -25.43 -12.50 17.48
CA ILE A 96 -24.88 -11.51 18.43
C ILE A 96 -25.26 -11.92 19.86
N ASP A 97 -24.27 -11.98 20.76
CA ASP A 97 -24.47 -12.30 22.19
C ASP A 97 -24.91 -11.04 22.97
N GLU A 98 -26.20 -10.71 22.84
CA GLU A 98 -26.83 -9.58 23.52
C GLU A 98 -26.75 -9.69 25.05
N ALA A 99 -26.76 -10.91 25.58
CA ALA A 99 -26.68 -11.15 27.02
C ALA A 99 -25.31 -10.75 27.56
N LEU A 100 -24.24 -11.11 26.84
CA LEU A 100 -22.88 -10.71 27.21
C LEU A 100 -22.68 -9.19 27.06
N ILE A 101 -23.20 -8.59 25.98
CA ILE A 101 -23.17 -7.13 25.78
C ILE A 101 -23.85 -6.43 26.95
N SER A 102 -25.08 -6.82 27.29
CA SER A 102 -25.84 -6.26 28.39
C SER A 102 -25.11 -6.43 29.73
N CYS A 103 -24.54 -7.61 29.99
CA CYS A 103 -23.74 -7.87 31.18
C CYS A 103 -22.56 -6.90 31.26
N CYS A 104 -21.75 -6.79 30.21
CA CYS A 104 -20.58 -5.91 30.20
C CYS A 104 -20.93 -4.42 30.40
N LEU A 105 -22.08 -3.97 29.88
CA LEU A 105 -22.51 -2.57 29.98
C LEU A 105 -23.25 -2.22 31.28
N GLN A 106 -23.95 -3.19 31.89
CA GLN A 106 -24.74 -2.96 33.11
C GLN A 106 -23.98 -3.27 34.39
N THR A 107 -23.17 -4.33 34.38
CA THR A 107 -22.53 -4.81 35.60
C THR A 107 -21.12 -4.22 35.75
N ARG A 108 -20.97 -3.37 36.78
CA ARG A 108 -19.76 -3.38 37.62
C ARG A 108 -19.78 -4.52 38.64
N GLU A 109 -20.89 -5.28 38.71
CA GLU A 109 -21.11 -6.28 39.75
C GLU A 109 -20.05 -7.38 39.72
N GLU A 110 -19.35 -7.43 40.84
CA GLU A 110 -18.21 -8.28 41.10
C GLU A 110 -18.68 -9.73 41.24
N LYS A 111 -18.42 -10.56 40.21
CA LYS A 111 -18.64 -12.01 40.33
C LYS A 111 -17.42 -12.65 40.98
N PRO A 112 -17.60 -13.56 41.95
CA PRO A 112 -16.50 -14.38 42.44
C PRO A 112 -15.94 -15.19 41.26
N ALA A 113 -14.62 -15.15 41.12
CA ALA A 113 -13.93 -15.80 40.01
C ALA A 113 -13.97 -17.33 40.13
N LEU A 114 -14.37 -18.02 39.04
CA LEU A 114 -14.71 -19.46 39.06
C LEU A 114 -13.52 -20.42 38.87
N ALA A 115 -12.79 -20.36 37.75
CA ALA A 115 -11.58 -21.14 37.48
C ALA A 115 -10.77 -20.60 36.28
N PRO A 116 -9.41 -20.67 36.28
CA PRO A 116 -8.60 -20.28 35.12
C PRO A 116 -8.85 -21.16 33.86
N PRO A 117 -8.62 -20.65 32.63
CA PRO A 117 -8.13 -19.31 32.31
C PRO A 117 -9.26 -18.27 32.35
N MET A 118 -8.99 -17.13 32.97
CA MET A 118 -9.96 -16.05 33.13
C MET A 118 -9.31 -14.67 33.14
N VAL A 119 -10.14 -13.63 33.05
CA VAL A 119 -9.71 -12.26 33.29
C VAL A 119 -10.24 -11.82 34.66
N VAL A 120 -9.37 -11.25 35.47
CA VAL A 120 -9.71 -10.72 36.79
C VAL A 120 -9.26 -9.27 36.91
N ILE A 121 -9.86 -8.53 37.84
CA ILE A 121 -9.45 -7.19 38.22
C ILE A 121 -8.79 -7.29 39.60
N TYR A 122 -7.59 -6.74 39.73
CA TYR A 122 -6.88 -6.59 41.00
C TYR A 122 -6.34 -5.15 41.05
N GLU A 123 -6.73 -4.39 42.07
CA GLU A 123 -6.40 -2.96 42.22
C GLU A 123 -6.70 -2.15 40.94
N ASP A 124 -7.91 -2.29 40.39
CA ASP A 124 -8.36 -1.65 39.14
C ASP A 124 -7.57 -2.00 37.87
N VAL A 125 -6.62 -2.94 37.95
CA VAL A 125 -5.84 -3.41 36.81
C VAL A 125 -6.34 -4.80 36.39
N PRO A 126 -6.65 -5.00 35.10
CA PRO A 126 -7.05 -6.32 34.64
C PRO A 126 -5.82 -7.23 34.46
N TYR A 127 -5.96 -8.48 34.90
CA TYR A 127 -4.99 -9.55 34.79
C TYR A 127 -5.60 -10.79 34.11
N ILE A 128 -4.81 -11.47 33.29
CA ILE A 128 -5.13 -12.79 32.77
C ILE A 128 -4.54 -13.81 33.74
N VAL A 129 -5.39 -14.58 34.39
CA VAL A 129 -4.98 -15.74 35.20
C VAL A 129 -4.89 -16.94 34.27
N ASP A 130 -3.71 -17.54 34.19
CA ASP A 130 -3.48 -18.70 33.31
C ASP A 130 -3.50 -20.04 34.05
N SER A 131 -3.15 -20.04 35.34
CA SER A 131 -3.00 -21.25 36.14
C SER A 131 -3.03 -20.94 37.63
N VAL A 132 -3.22 -21.99 38.44
CA VAL A 132 -3.11 -21.93 39.90
C VAL A 132 -1.69 -22.34 40.29
N ALA A 133 -1.02 -21.53 41.11
CA ALA A 133 0.32 -21.82 41.65
C ALA A 133 0.17 -22.73 42.88
N THR A 134 0.27 -24.04 42.67
CA THR A 134 -0.04 -25.04 43.72
C THR A 134 0.93 -25.01 44.90
N ASP A 135 2.11 -24.44 44.70
CA ASP A 135 3.22 -24.32 45.65
C ASP A 135 3.26 -22.97 46.38
N MET A 136 2.34 -22.05 46.06
CA MET A 136 2.32 -20.71 46.63
C MET A 136 1.01 -20.42 47.36
N THR A 137 1.12 -19.80 48.54
CA THR A 137 -0.01 -19.35 49.36
C THR A 137 0.23 -17.91 49.81
N PRO A 138 -0.74 -17.24 50.46
CA PRO A 138 -0.52 -15.90 51.02
C PRO A 138 0.66 -15.83 52.01
N ARG A 139 1.08 -16.96 52.61
CA ARG A 139 2.24 -17.05 53.50
C ARG A 139 3.59 -17.06 52.76
N THR A 140 3.59 -17.26 51.45
CA THR A 140 4.82 -17.35 50.67
C THR A 140 5.57 -16.00 50.69
N PRO A 141 6.90 -15.98 50.93
CA PRO A 141 7.68 -14.75 50.89
C PRO A 141 7.72 -14.09 49.50
N LEU A 142 7.72 -12.77 49.46
CA LEU A 142 7.90 -11.98 48.25
C LEU A 142 9.37 -11.94 47.86
N ALA A 143 9.70 -12.39 46.64
CA ALA A 143 11.08 -12.48 46.15
C ALA A 143 11.86 -11.14 46.18
N GLN A 144 11.16 -10.01 46.12
CA GLN A 144 11.75 -8.68 46.03
C GLN A 144 11.85 -7.93 47.37
N SER A 145 11.30 -8.48 48.46
CA SER A 145 11.24 -7.79 49.76
C SER A 145 11.51 -8.74 50.91
N VAL A 146 12.63 -8.52 51.61
CA VAL A 146 13.04 -9.33 52.76
C VAL A 146 11.98 -9.23 53.87
N GLY A 147 11.49 -10.39 54.31
CA GLY A 147 10.58 -10.51 55.45
C GLY A 147 9.11 -10.17 55.18
N LYS A 148 8.72 -9.85 53.94
CA LYS A 148 7.31 -9.65 53.57
C LYS A 148 6.76 -10.86 52.81
N THR A 149 5.51 -11.16 53.05
CA THR A 149 4.70 -12.20 52.39
C THR A 149 3.63 -11.57 51.50
N TYR A 150 2.97 -12.37 50.65
CA TYR A 150 1.84 -11.88 49.85
C TYR A 150 0.69 -11.36 50.73
N ALA A 151 0.45 -11.97 51.89
CA ALA A 151 -0.56 -11.52 52.84
C ALA A 151 -0.27 -10.12 53.40
N ASP A 152 1.01 -9.76 53.57
CA ASP A 152 1.41 -8.43 54.07
C ASP A 152 1.14 -7.30 53.05
N CYS A 153 0.89 -7.65 51.78
CA CYS A 153 0.50 -6.71 50.74
C CYS A 153 -1.02 -6.52 50.62
N ALA A 154 -1.84 -7.32 51.31
CA ALA A 154 -3.28 -7.19 51.24
C ALA A 154 -3.78 -5.96 52.00
N PRO A 155 -4.92 -5.35 51.56
CA PRO A 155 -5.55 -4.27 52.30
C PRO A 155 -5.88 -4.66 53.74
N SER A 156 -5.61 -3.76 54.68
CA SER A 156 -5.92 -3.95 56.10
C SER A 156 -7.41 -4.23 56.32
N GLY A 157 -7.74 -5.19 57.18
CA GLY A 157 -9.12 -5.50 57.57
C GLY A 157 -9.79 -6.61 56.76
N ILE A 158 -9.11 -7.19 55.76
CA ILE A 158 -9.62 -8.36 55.02
C ILE A 158 -9.13 -9.65 55.69
N HIS A 159 -10.04 -10.55 56.04
CA HIS A 159 -9.68 -11.87 56.55
C HIS A 159 -9.31 -12.81 55.40
N LEU A 160 -8.01 -13.03 55.21
CA LEU A 160 -7.49 -13.91 54.17
C LEU A 160 -7.53 -15.39 54.58
N ASP A 161 -7.91 -16.26 53.65
CA ASP A 161 -7.60 -17.68 53.74
C ASP A 161 -6.11 -17.89 53.45
N MET A 162 -5.32 -18.13 54.50
CA MET A 162 -3.87 -18.29 54.40
C MET A 162 -3.44 -19.61 53.74
N ASN A 163 -4.38 -20.53 53.49
CA ASN A 163 -4.11 -21.82 52.86
C ASN A 163 -4.53 -21.85 51.38
N GLN A 164 -5.21 -20.81 50.89
CA GLN A 164 -5.59 -20.74 49.48
C GLN A 164 -4.34 -20.72 48.59
N GLN A 165 -4.45 -21.33 47.41
CA GLN A 165 -3.39 -21.28 46.41
C GLN A 165 -3.43 -19.95 45.66
N LEU A 166 -2.26 -19.37 45.38
CA LEU A 166 -2.17 -18.14 44.60
C LEU A 166 -2.46 -18.40 43.12
N TRP A 167 -2.89 -17.36 42.42
CA TRP A 167 -3.10 -17.39 40.98
C TRP A 167 -1.90 -16.84 40.24
N ARG A 168 -1.40 -17.59 39.25
CA ARG A 168 -0.37 -17.11 38.34
C ARG A 168 -1.03 -16.27 37.26
N ALA A 169 -0.64 -15.00 37.20
CA ALA A 169 -1.29 -14.03 36.35
C ALA A 169 -0.29 -13.13 35.60
N LYS A 170 -0.77 -12.50 34.54
CA LYS A 170 -0.04 -11.48 33.77
C LYS A 170 -0.97 -10.31 33.49
N GLN A 171 -0.42 -9.11 33.40
CA GLN A 171 -1.22 -7.92 33.07
C GLN A 171 -1.98 -8.16 31.75
N ALA A 172 -3.30 -7.93 31.78
CA ALA A 172 -4.18 -8.29 30.68
C ALA A 172 -4.13 -7.28 29.55
N ARG A 173 -3.90 -6.00 29.86
CA ARG A 173 -3.83 -4.92 28.86
C ARG A 173 -2.59 -5.03 27.98
N SER A 174 -2.72 -4.57 26.74
CA SER A 174 -1.62 -4.51 25.78
C SER A 174 -1.69 -3.24 24.94
N LYS A 175 -0.56 -2.85 24.33
CA LYS A 175 -0.59 -1.85 23.26
C LYS A 175 -1.17 -2.49 21.99
N PRO A 176 -1.95 -1.76 21.18
CA PRO A 176 -2.33 -2.21 19.84
C PRO A 176 -1.08 -2.60 19.05
N SER A 177 -1.13 -3.73 18.35
CA SER A 177 0.00 -4.21 17.56
C SER A 177 -0.47 -4.80 16.23
N ALA A 178 0.26 -4.50 15.16
CA ALA A 178 0.08 -5.14 13.87
C ALA A 178 0.56 -6.61 13.94
N HIS A 179 -0.21 -7.55 13.37
CA HIS A 179 0.12 -8.99 13.37
C HIS A 179 1.40 -9.35 12.59
N THR A 180 1.92 -8.43 11.77
CA THR A 180 3.07 -8.67 10.89
C THR A 180 4.41 -8.68 11.62
N ARG A 181 4.46 -8.24 12.89
CA ARG A 181 5.71 -8.26 13.67
C ARG A 181 5.88 -9.60 14.37
N SER A 182 6.91 -10.36 13.98
CA SER A 182 7.40 -11.50 14.75
C SER A 182 7.52 -11.11 16.23
N PRO A 183 6.89 -11.85 17.16
CA PRO A 183 6.91 -11.48 18.55
C PRO A 183 8.36 -11.50 19.03
N THR A 184 8.90 -10.34 19.36
CA THR A 184 10.13 -10.28 20.16
C THR A 184 9.83 -11.00 21.48
N ILE A 185 10.62 -12.03 21.81
CA ILE A 185 10.45 -12.81 23.04
C ILE A 185 10.81 -11.88 24.21
N LYS A 186 9.84 -11.11 24.67
CA LYS A 186 9.96 -10.36 25.91
C LYS A 186 9.81 -11.35 27.06
N LYS A 187 10.76 -11.32 28.00
CA LYS A 187 10.61 -12.01 29.30
C LYS A 187 9.26 -11.58 29.88
N ARG A 188 8.30 -12.50 29.94
CA ARG A 188 6.98 -12.21 30.51
C ARG A 188 7.13 -12.17 32.02
N THR A 189 6.87 -11.02 32.63
CA THR A 189 6.80 -10.91 34.08
C THR A 189 5.46 -11.45 34.53
N TYR A 190 5.48 -12.60 35.21
CA TYR A 190 4.31 -13.14 35.89
C TYR A 190 4.23 -12.53 37.28
N VAL A 191 3.00 -12.35 37.76
CA VAL A 191 2.69 -11.98 39.14
C VAL A 191 1.83 -13.08 39.76
N HIS A 192 1.89 -13.20 41.09
CA HIS A 192 1.01 -14.09 41.84
C HIS A 192 -0.01 -13.26 42.58
N LEU A 193 -1.29 -13.58 42.41
CA LEU A 193 -2.41 -12.83 42.98
C LEU A 193 -3.13 -13.70 44.01
N ILE A 194 -3.68 -13.06 45.05
CA ILE A 194 -4.54 -13.73 46.03
C ILE A 194 -5.96 -13.78 45.45
N PRO A 195 -6.55 -14.98 45.22
CA PRO A 195 -7.88 -15.12 44.63
C PRO A 195 -8.97 -14.29 45.31
N GLN A 196 -8.98 -14.25 46.64
CA GLN A 196 -9.95 -13.47 47.43
C GLN A 196 -9.90 -11.95 47.20
N LEU A 197 -8.79 -11.43 46.67
CA LEU A 197 -8.62 -10.00 46.35
C LEU A 197 -8.92 -9.69 44.87
N CYS A 198 -9.29 -10.70 44.08
CA CYS A 198 -9.53 -10.58 42.66
C CYS A 198 -11.02 -10.63 42.36
N ILE A 199 -11.47 -9.77 41.45
CA ILE A 199 -12.84 -9.76 40.95
C ILE A 199 -12.88 -10.33 39.54
N GLY A 200 -13.81 -11.25 39.25
CA GLY A 200 -13.98 -11.76 37.88
C GLY A 200 -14.44 -10.66 36.92
N HIS A 201 -13.70 -10.46 35.83
CA HIS A 201 -14.09 -9.53 34.78
C HIS A 201 -15.19 -10.16 33.89
N PRO A 202 -16.23 -9.41 33.47
CA PRO A 202 -17.35 -9.98 32.71
C PRO A 202 -16.97 -10.48 31.31
N LEU A 203 -15.97 -9.86 30.65
CA LEU A 203 -15.44 -10.36 29.37
C LEU A 203 -14.74 -11.73 29.54
N PRO A 204 -15.18 -12.78 28.81
CA PRO A 204 -14.51 -14.07 28.81
C PRO A 204 -13.07 -13.97 28.31
N TYR A 205 -12.20 -14.84 28.83
CA TYR A 205 -10.80 -14.92 28.41
C TYR A 205 -10.62 -15.08 26.89
N ALA A 206 -11.42 -15.95 26.26
CA ALA A 206 -11.34 -16.19 24.82
C ALA A 206 -11.65 -14.91 24.02
N ILE A 207 -12.69 -14.17 24.40
CA ILE A 207 -13.06 -12.90 23.78
C ILE A 207 -11.98 -11.83 24.02
N TRP A 208 -11.40 -11.77 25.22
CA TRP A 208 -10.30 -10.85 25.53
C TRP A 208 -9.09 -11.07 24.61
N VAL A 209 -8.72 -12.34 24.37
CA VAL A 209 -7.61 -12.70 23.48
C VAL A 209 -7.93 -12.31 22.04
N GLU A 210 -9.16 -12.50 21.58
CA GLU A 210 -9.58 -12.09 20.24
C GLU A 210 -9.61 -10.57 20.07
N ILE A 211 -10.09 -9.83 21.07
CA ILE A 211 -10.07 -8.35 21.03
C ILE A 211 -8.65 -7.82 20.86
N LYS A 212 -7.62 -8.46 21.44
CA LYS A 212 -6.22 -8.04 21.23
C LYS A 212 -5.81 -8.01 19.76
N ARG A 213 -6.49 -8.78 18.91
CA ARG A 213 -6.20 -8.91 17.49
C ARG A 213 -6.97 -7.92 16.62
N THR A 214 -8.09 -7.40 17.12
CA THR A 214 -8.99 -6.56 16.34
C THR A 214 -8.37 -5.30 15.75
N PRO A 215 -7.36 -4.63 16.35
CA PRO A 215 -6.72 -3.48 15.70
C PRO A 215 -6.22 -3.79 14.30
N SER A 216 -5.61 -4.96 14.07
CA SER A 216 -5.12 -5.33 12.74
C SER A 216 -6.25 -5.59 11.76
N VAL A 217 -7.34 -6.19 12.24
CA VAL A 217 -8.55 -6.45 11.45
C VAL A 217 -9.20 -5.13 11.05
N LEU A 218 -9.39 -4.22 12.00
CA LEU A 218 -10.00 -2.92 11.81
C LEU A 218 -9.18 -2.02 10.89
N TYR A 219 -7.84 -2.01 11.05
CA TYR A 219 -6.95 -1.27 10.14
C TYR A 219 -7.10 -1.76 8.69
N ARG A 220 -7.02 -3.08 8.48
CA ARG A 220 -7.15 -3.66 7.13
C ARG A 220 -8.54 -3.48 6.55
N TRP A 221 -9.57 -3.60 7.38
CA TRP A 221 -10.96 -3.29 7.01
C TRP A 221 -11.07 -1.85 6.52
N TYR A 222 -10.56 -0.89 7.31
CA TYR A 222 -10.51 0.52 6.93
C TYR A 222 -9.79 0.72 5.58
N ARG A 223 -8.58 0.20 5.41
CA ARG A 223 -7.83 0.31 4.14
C ARG A 223 -8.58 -0.28 2.95
N ALA A 224 -9.22 -1.43 3.13
CA ALA A 224 -10.02 -2.05 2.09
C ALA A 224 -11.27 -1.20 1.74
N THR A 225 -11.90 -0.54 2.72
CA THR A 225 -13.03 0.37 2.45
C THR A 225 -12.58 1.64 1.70
N VAL A 226 -11.38 2.16 2.00
CA VAL A 226 -10.78 3.28 1.25
C VAL A 226 -10.51 2.87 -0.20
N ASP A 227 -9.92 1.69 -0.40
CA ASP A 227 -9.65 1.11 -1.73
C ASP A 227 -10.95 0.93 -2.53
N ALA A 228 -11.97 0.31 -1.94
CA ALA A 228 -13.27 0.14 -2.60
C ALA A 228 -13.97 1.47 -2.92
N SER A 229 -13.82 2.48 -2.06
CA SER A 229 -14.38 3.82 -2.30
C SER A 229 -13.67 4.52 -3.46
N PHE A 230 -12.35 4.29 -3.59
CA PHE A 230 -11.58 4.76 -4.75
C PHE A 230 -12.04 4.06 -6.03
N GLN A 231 -12.06 2.73 -6.02
CA GLN A 231 -12.50 1.91 -7.16
C GLN A 231 -13.90 2.29 -7.64
N ALA A 232 -14.85 2.49 -6.72
CA ALA A 232 -16.21 2.92 -7.06
C ALA A 232 -16.26 4.31 -7.69
N ARG A 233 -15.46 5.27 -7.19
CA ARG A 233 -15.45 6.65 -7.68
C ARG A 233 -14.85 6.77 -9.08
N TRP A 234 -13.76 6.04 -9.35
CA TRP A 234 -13.02 6.14 -10.62
C TRP A 234 -13.23 4.94 -11.55
N GLN A 235 -14.17 4.04 -11.24
CA GLN A 235 -14.47 2.83 -12.02
C GLN A 235 -13.22 1.96 -12.29
N TRP A 236 -12.27 2.01 -11.37
CA TRP A 236 -11.02 1.26 -11.45
C TRP A 236 -11.18 -0.08 -10.75
N GLN A 237 -10.73 -1.17 -11.35
CA GLN A 237 -11.01 -2.52 -10.86
C GLN A 237 -9.89 -3.11 -10.00
N HIS A 238 -8.68 -2.57 -10.11
CA HIS A 238 -7.49 -3.10 -9.43
C HIS A 238 -7.25 -2.38 -8.10
N SER A 239 -6.52 -3.00 -7.19
CA SER A 239 -6.21 -2.37 -5.90
C SER A 239 -5.24 -1.20 -6.09
N VAL A 240 -5.48 -0.12 -5.35
CA VAL A 240 -4.60 1.06 -5.30
C VAL A 240 -3.99 1.26 -3.91
N SER A 241 -4.20 0.30 -3.00
CA SER A 241 -3.80 0.42 -1.59
C SER A 241 -2.31 0.74 -1.42
N LEU A 242 -1.42 0.10 -2.19
CA LEU A 242 0.02 0.36 -2.14
C LEU A 242 0.37 1.77 -2.64
N ALA A 243 -0.23 2.21 -3.75
CA ALA A 243 -0.04 3.56 -4.29
C ALA A 243 -0.49 4.67 -3.32
N LEU A 244 -1.49 4.36 -2.49
CA LEU A 244 -2.05 5.25 -1.49
C LEU A 244 -1.38 5.12 -0.11
N THR A 245 -0.28 4.38 0.02
CA THR A 245 0.42 4.18 1.32
C THR A 245 1.75 4.92 1.31
N ALA A 246 1.85 5.99 2.11
CA ALA A 246 3.04 6.82 2.19
C ALA A 246 4.17 6.14 2.99
N PRO A 247 5.44 6.46 2.74
CA PRO A 247 6.57 5.93 3.52
C PRO A 247 6.46 6.21 5.03
N SER A 248 5.85 7.33 5.42
CA SER A 248 5.62 7.71 6.81
C SER A 248 4.63 6.79 7.55
N ALA A 249 3.83 6.00 6.82
CA ALA A 249 2.96 4.99 7.39
C ALA A 249 3.74 3.83 8.05
N LEU A 250 5.02 3.67 7.71
CA LEU A 250 5.90 2.61 8.24
C LEU A 250 5.33 1.19 8.04
N GLU A 251 4.53 1.02 6.99
CA GLU A 251 4.06 -0.28 6.54
C GLU A 251 5.20 -1.04 5.82
N GLY A 252 5.04 -2.35 5.66
CA GLY A 252 6.08 -3.20 5.05
C GLY A 252 6.37 -2.86 3.58
N ALA A 253 5.48 -2.13 2.91
CA ALA A 253 5.63 -1.62 1.56
C ALA A 253 4.96 -0.25 1.46
N ASN A 254 5.44 0.60 0.55
CA ASN A 254 4.94 1.95 0.32
C ASN A 254 4.93 2.29 -1.18
N HIS A 255 4.47 3.48 -1.51
CA HIS A 255 4.32 3.90 -2.91
C HIS A 255 5.62 4.27 -3.65
N ASP A 256 6.80 4.31 -3.02
CA ASP A 256 8.00 4.91 -3.65
C ASP A 256 8.42 4.19 -4.94
N ARG A 257 8.37 2.86 -4.95
CA ARG A 257 8.70 2.06 -6.15
C ARG A 257 7.67 2.26 -7.26
N LEU A 258 6.39 2.33 -6.89
CA LEU A 258 5.31 2.61 -7.83
C LEU A 258 5.40 4.01 -8.39
N ALA A 259 5.75 5.01 -7.57
CA ALA A 259 5.92 6.39 -8.01
C ALA A 259 7.09 6.51 -9.00
N PHE A 260 8.20 5.80 -8.77
CA PHE A 260 9.31 5.76 -9.72
C PHE A 260 8.88 5.20 -11.09
N LEU A 261 8.16 4.07 -11.10
CA LEU A 261 7.58 3.51 -12.32
C LEU A 261 6.56 4.47 -12.93
N GLY A 262 5.74 5.09 -12.08
CA GLY A 262 4.72 6.06 -12.40
C GLY A 262 5.22 7.31 -13.10
N ASP A 263 6.35 7.88 -12.68
CA ASP A 263 7.01 9.02 -13.33
C ASP A 263 7.39 8.67 -14.78
N ALA A 264 7.90 7.45 -14.99
CA ALA A 264 8.21 6.96 -16.34
C ALA A 264 6.97 6.82 -17.22
N VAL A 265 5.92 6.22 -16.65
CA VAL A 265 4.63 6.05 -17.31
C VAL A 265 3.98 7.39 -17.62
N LEU A 266 3.98 8.33 -16.67
CA LEU A 266 3.44 9.67 -16.81
C LEU A 266 4.08 10.41 -18.01
N LYS A 267 5.41 10.32 -18.13
CA LYS A 267 6.13 10.87 -19.29
C LYS A 267 5.66 10.27 -20.60
N LEU A 268 5.41 8.96 -20.66
CA LEU A 268 4.89 8.31 -21.85
C LEU A 268 3.46 8.74 -22.17
N VAL A 269 2.52 8.63 -21.23
CA VAL A 269 1.09 8.92 -21.49
C VAL A 269 0.87 10.38 -21.89
N ILE A 270 1.53 11.34 -21.25
CA ILE A 270 1.46 12.75 -21.63
C ILE A 270 2.10 12.98 -23.00
N THR A 271 3.17 12.24 -23.34
CA THR A 271 3.81 12.31 -24.66
C THR A 271 2.87 11.78 -25.74
N VAL A 272 2.26 10.62 -25.54
CA VAL A 272 1.28 10.03 -26.47
C VAL A 272 0.12 11.00 -26.70
N ASP A 273 -0.49 11.51 -25.64
CA ASP A 273 -1.59 12.49 -25.74
C ASP A 273 -1.15 13.77 -26.47
N THR A 274 0.07 14.26 -26.24
CA THR A 274 0.60 15.42 -26.97
C THR A 274 0.71 15.13 -28.46
N LEU A 275 1.22 13.95 -28.84
CA LEU A 275 1.38 13.56 -30.24
C LEU A 275 0.04 13.34 -30.94
N GLN A 276 -0.93 12.75 -30.25
CA GLN A 276 -2.28 12.58 -30.78
C GLN A 276 -2.98 13.91 -31.05
N ASN A 277 -2.71 14.93 -30.22
CA ASN A 277 -3.34 16.25 -30.35
C ASN A 277 -2.61 17.21 -31.31
N THR A 278 -1.32 16.98 -31.58
CA THR A 278 -0.48 17.93 -32.35
C THR A 278 0.18 17.32 -33.58
N GLY A 279 0.09 16.00 -33.75
CA GLY A 279 0.84 15.26 -34.75
C GLY A 279 2.32 15.09 -34.39
N TRP A 280 3.11 14.69 -35.38
CA TRP A 280 4.51 14.37 -35.20
C TRP A 280 5.46 15.58 -35.21
N VAL A 281 4.99 16.70 -35.77
CA VAL A 281 5.70 17.99 -35.76
C VAL A 281 5.19 18.78 -34.55
N VAL A 282 5.86 18.62 -33.41
CA VAL A 282 5.37 19.14 -32.14
C VAL A 282 5.76 20.63 -31.97
N PRO A 283 4.79 21.56 -31.94
CA PRO A 283 5.09 22.98 -31.76
C PRO A 283 5.71 23.27 -30.39
N GLU A 284 6.51 24.33 -30.27
CA GLU A 284 7.16 24.69 -29.00
C GLU A 284 6.16 24.97 -27.87
N THR A 285 4.98 25.50 -28.22
CA THR A 285 3.86 25.71 -27.29
C THR A 285 3.36 24.39 -26.71
N ALA A 286 3.29 23.33 -27.52
CA ALA A 286 2.88 22.00 -27.09
C ALA A 286 3.96 21.31 -26.24
N LYS A 287 5.25 21.47 -26.58
CA LYS A 287 6.37 21.01 -25.74
C LYS A 287 6.33 21.68 -24.37
N SER A 288 6.15 23.00 -24.34
CA SER A 288 6.00 23.78 -23.11
C SER A 288 4.77 23.34 -22.29
N HIS A 289 3.64 23.08 -22.95
CA HIS A 289 2.44 22.59 -22.30
C HIS A 289 2.62 21.20 -21.69
N ARG A 290 3.27 20.28 -22.41
CA ARG A 290 3.68 18.97 -21.89
C ARG A 290 4.55 19.11 -20.64
N LEU A 291 5.57 19.97 -20.66
CA LEU A 291 6.44 20.18 -19.50
C LEU A 291 5.66 20.70 -18.29
N ARG A 292 4.71 21.63 -18.47
CA ARG A 292 3.83 22.09 -17.39
C ARG A 292 2.99 20.95 -16.80
N ARG A 293 2.46 20.04 -17.62
CA ARG A 293 1.68 18.88 -17.16
C ARG A 293 2.50 17.87 -16.35
N LEU A 294 3.81 17.84 -16.55
CA LEU A 294 4.76 17.00 -15.81
C LEU A 294 5.26 17.65 -14.51
N GLN A 295 4.90 18.91 -14.22
CA GLN A 295 5.35 19.58 -13.00
C GLN A 295 4.57 19.08 -11.78
N ASN A 296 5.29 18.88 -10.67
CA ASN A 296 4.70 18.49 -9.39
C ASN A 296 3.57 19.42 -8.95
N SER A 297 3.69 20.72 -9.19
CA SER A 297 2.67 21.72 -8.85
C SER A 297 1.35 21.47 -9.60
N HIS A 298 1.42 21.10 -10.88
CA HIS A 298 0.25 20.73 -11.67
C HIS A 298 -0.37 19.43 -11.18
N LEU A 299 0.44 18.38 -10.98
CA LEU A 299 -0.02 17.08 -10.49
C LEU A 299 -0.66 17.20 -9.10
N ALA A 300 -0.08 18.01 -8.22
CA ALA A 300 -0.59 18.26 -6.88
C ALA A 300 -1.89 19.06 -6.90
N SER A 301 -1.99 20.11 -7.72
CA SER A 301 -3.24 20.86 -7.91
C SER A 301 -4.36 19.94 -8.37
N MET A 302 -4.09 19.10 -9.37
CA MET A 302 -5.06 18.13 -9.86
C MET A 302 -5.46 17.11 -8.77
N ALA A 303 -4.48 16.60 -8.01
CA ALA A 303 -4.75 15.69 -6.91
C ALA A 303 -5.61 16.33 -5.80
N GLN A 304 -5.43 17.63 -5.54
CA GLN A 304 -6.26 18.41 -4.62
C GLN A 304 -7.69 18.55 -5.15
N ASP A 305 -7.85 18.93 -6.42
CA ASP A 305 -9.16 19.08 -7.07
C ASP A 305 -9.95 17.76 -7.06
N LEU A 306 -9.25 16.63 -7.19
CA LEU A 306 -9.83 15.29 -7.09
C LEU A 306 -10.06 14.83 -5.64
N GLY A 307 -9.54 15.53 -4.64
CA GLY A 307 -9.64 15.14 -3.23
C GLY A 307 -8.86 13.86 -2.90
N LEU A 308 -7.77 13.58 -3.62
CA LEU A 308 -6.97 12.36 -3.42
C LEU A 308 -6.36 12.26 -2.02
N ALA A 309 -6.11 13.39 -1.36
CA ALA A 309 -5.56 13.42 0.00
C ALA A 309 -6.36 12.56 0.99
N ALA A 310 -7.69 12.49 0.83
CA ALA A 310 -8.58 11.71 1.70
C ALA A 310 -8.31 10.19 1.67
N TYR A 311 -7.65 9.69 0.62
CA TYR A 311 -7.41 8.26 0.42
C TYR A 311 -6.00 7.83 0.89
N VAL A 312 -5.09 8.78 1.07
CA VAL A 312 -3.69 8.53 1.39
C VAL A 312 -3.52 8.18 2.86
N ASP A 313 -2.86 7.05 3.13
CA ASP A 313 -2.44 6.69 4.47
C ASP A 313 -1.03 7.19 4.75
N VAL A 314 -0.93 8.15 5.68
CA VAL A 314 0.33 8.75 6.12
C VAL A 314 0.78 8.28 7.50
N THR A 315 -0.11 7.64 8.26
CA THR A 315 0.14 7.24 9.66
C THR A 315 0.29 5.73 9.84
N GLY A 316 -0.20 4.95 8.87
CA GLY A 316 -0.22 3.50 8.92
C GLY A 316 -1.06 2.96 10.06
N PHE A 317 -0.75 1.73 10.45
CA PHE A 317 -1.43 1.04 11.54
C PHE A 317 -1.53 1.85 12.83
N ARG A 318 -0.49 2.61 13.20
CA ARG A 318 -0.35 3.22 14.54
C ARG A 318 -1.54 4.10 14.91
N ASP A 319 -1.94 4.99 14.00
CA ASP A 319 -3.00 5.96 14.27
C ASP A 319 -4.27 5.67 13.45
N SER A 320 -4.20 4.80 12.43
CA SER A 320 -5.36 4.49 11.58
C SER A 320 -6.15 3.25 11.97
N TRP A 321 -5.68 2.41 12.89
CA TRP A 321 -6.36 1.14 13.19
C TRP A 321 -7.78 1.31 13.74
N CYS A 322 -8.07 2.41 14.44
CA CYS A 322 -9.38 2.73 14.96
C CYS A 322 -10.28 3.49 13.97
N MET A 323 -9.79 3.86 12.78
CA MET A 323 -10.56 4.66 11.81
C MET A 323 -11.81 3.95 11.29
N ALA A 324 -11.84 2.62 11.31
CA ALA A 324 -13.05 1.85 11.02
C ALA A 324 -14.18 2.08 12.05
N LEU A 325 -13.82 2.49 13.27
CA LEU A 325 -14.71 2.67 14.41
C LEU A 325 -15.12 4.12 14.63
N THR A 326 -14.40 5.08 14.04
CA THR A 326 -14.67 6.50 14.21
C THR A 326 -15.30 7.09 12.95
N THR A 327 -15.72 8.35 13.02
CA THR A 327 -15.95 9.14 11.81
C THR A 327 -14.63 9.29 11.05
N PRO A 328 -14.67 9.41 9.70
CA PRO A 328 -13.47 9.61 8.92
C PRO A 328 -12.76 10.88 9.38
N PRO A 329 -11.42 10.84 9.56
CA PRO A 329 -10.66 12.00 9.99
C PRO A 329 -10.75 13.11 8.94
N PRO A 330 -10.52 14.37 9.32
CA PRO A 330 -10.32 15.44 8.35
C PRO A 330 -9.22 15.04 7.36
N CYS A 331 -9.40 15.41 6.09
CA CYS A 331 -8.42 15.13 5.04
C CYS A 331 -7.01 15.55 5.50
N PRO A 332 -6.01 14.66 5.38
CA PRO A 332 -4.66 15.01 5.79
C PRO A 332 -4.14 16.19 4.97
N ASN A 333 -3.44 17.11 5.62
CA ASN A 333 -2.76 18.19 4.91
C ASN A 333 -1.45 17.65 4.32
N LEU A 334 -1.49 17.31 3.03
CA LEU A 334 -0.36 16.72 2.32
C LEU A 334 0.47 17.80 1.62
N SER A 335 1.78 17.60 1.57
CA SER A 335 2.65 18.47 0.78
C SER A 335 2.40 18.31 -0.72
N GLU A 336 2.72 19.35 -1.50
CA GLU A 336 2.67 19.32 -2.96
C GLU A 336 3.41 18.11 -3.53
N ARG A 337 4.62 17.84 -3.01
CA ARG A 337 5.44 16.70 -3.41
C ARG A 337 4.72 15.36 -3.17
N MET A 338 4.10 15.18 -2.00
CA MET A 338 3.42 13.92 -1.67
C MET A 338 2.25 13.66 -2.61
N LEU A 339 1.46 14.70 -2.92
CA LEU A 339 0.33 14.59 -3.83
C LEU A 339 0.76 14.24 -5.26
N ALA A 340 1.81 14.88 -5.76
CA ALA A 340 2.39 14.54 -7.05
C ALA A 340 2.87 13.08 -7.09
N THR A 341 3.60 12.64 -6.06
CA THR A 341 4.08 11.26 -5.92
C THR A 341 2.92 10.24 -5.86
N VAL A 342 1.79 10.58 -5.24
CA VAL A 342 0.60 9.71 -5.24
C VAL A 342 0.01 9.56 -6.65
N VAL A 343 -0.06 10.65 -7.43
CA VAL A 343 -0.53 10.58 -8.82
C VAL A 343 0.39 9.68 -9.65
N GLU A 344 1.71 9.85 -9.53
CA GLU A 344 2.69 8.98 -10.17
C GLU A 344 2.47 7.52 -9.74
N ALA A 345 2.40 7.25 -8.44
CA ALA A 345 2.22 5.90 -7.93
C ALA A 345 0.92 5.22 -8.40
N LEU A 346 -0.16 5.99 -8.54
CA LEU A 346 -1.42 5.49 -9.10
C LEU A 346 -1.23 5.05 -10.56
N LEU A 347 -0.54 5.84 -11.38
CA LEU A 347 -0.22 5.46 -12.76
C LEU A 347 0.71 4.24 -12.83
N GLY A 348 1.65 4.14 -11.89
CA GLY A 348 2.52 2.97 -11.73
C GLY A 348 1.73 1.71 -11.37
N ALA A 349 0.78 1.80 -10.44
CA ALA A 349 -0.12 0.69 -10.10
C ALA A 349 -1.00 0.28 -11.28
N ALA A 350 -1.49 1.24 -12.06
CA ALA A 350 -2.23 0.96 -13.28
C ALA A 350 -1.39 0.26 -14.35
N TYR A 351 -0.10 0.60 -14.43
CA TYR A 351 0.84 -0.07 -15.31
C TYR A 351 1.09 -1.52 -14.86
N GLU A 352 1.25 -1.77 -13.56
CA GLU A 352 1.40 -3.14 -13.07
C GLU A 352 0.19 -4.02 -13.38
N ALA A 353 -1.01 -3.44 -13.32
CA ALA A 353 -2.24 -4.17 -13.54
C ALA A 353 -2.48 -4.52 -15.01
N ASP A 354 -2.48 -3.51 -15.90
CA ASP A 354 -2.89 -3.67 -17.31
C ASP A 354 -1.89 -3.01 -18.29
N GLY A 355 -0.65 -2.78 -17.89
CA GLY A 355 0.37 -2.15 -18.72
C GLY A 355 0.04 -0.72 -19.12
N VAL A 356 0.49 -0.32 -20.33
CA VAL A 356 0.31 1.06 -20.80
C VAL A 356 -1.17 1.42 -20.98
N GLU A 357 -2.02 0.45 -21.36
CA GLU A 357 -3.46 0.66 -21.54
C GLU A 357 -4.16 0.98 -20.22
N GLY A 358 -3.80 0.27 -19.14
CA GLY A 358 -4.26 0.56 -17.78
C GLY A 358 -3.90 1.98 -17.36
N SER A 359 -2.64 2.37 -17.57
CA SER A 359 -2.17 3.72 -17.25
C SER A 359 -2.84 4.81 -18.08
N MET A 360 -3.08 4.60 -19.38
CA MET A 360 -3.82 5.55 -20.22
C MET A 360 -5.27 5.70 -19.75
N THR A 361 -5.92 4.59 -19.38
CA THR A 361 -7.29 4.58 -18.85
C THR A 361 -7.37 5.36 -17.52
N LEU A 362 -6.47 5.08 -16.58
CA LEU A 362 -6.44 5.80 -15.32
C LEU A 362 -6.04 7.27 -15.50
N ALA A 363 -5.07 7.58 -16.37
CA ALA A 363 -4.70 8.97 -16.69
C ALA A 363 -5.90 9.75 -17.24
N ARG A 364 -6.72 9.15 -18.10
CA ARG A 364 -7.97 9.78 -18.58
C ARG A 364 -8.94 10.04 -17.43
N PHE A 365 -9.13 9.09 -16.52
CA PHE A 365 -10.02 9.28 -15.36
C PHE A 365 -9.53 10.35 -14.39
N LEU A 366 -8.21 10.54 -14.28
CA LEU A 366 -7.61 11.62 -13.50
C LEU A 366 -7.66 12.98 -14.23
N GLY A 367 -8.09 13.02 -15.50
CA GLY A 367 -8.07 14.23 -16.32
C GLY A 367 -6.66 14.61 -16.81
N LEU A 368 -5.69 13.69 -16.70
CA LEU A 368 -4.33 13.90 -17.17
C LEU A 368 -4.21 13.85 -18.67
N VAL A 369 -5.10 13.16 -19.40
CA VAL A 369 -5.09 13.00 -20.87
C VAL A 369 -6.52 12.99 -21.41
N ALA A 370 -6.70 13.30 -22.70
CA ALA A 370 -8.03 13.32 -23.32
C ALA A 370 -8.51 11.91 -23.74
N GLY A 371 -7.59 11.09 -24.28
CA GLY A 371 -7.87 9.75 -24.80
C GLY A 371 -7.38 8.63 -23.87
N SER A 372 -8.02 7.45 -23.93
CA SER A 372 -7.50 6.22 -23.30
C SER A 372 -6.85 5.26 -24.30
N ALA A 373 -7.08 5.45 -25.60
CA ALA A 373 -6.51 4.64 -26.66
C ALA A 373 -5.20 5.24 -27.19
N ILE A 374 -4.24 4.37 -27.50
CA ILE A 374 -2.98 4.75 -28.15
C ILE A 374 -3.19 4.63 -29.65
N ASP A 375 -3.27 5.77 -30.32
CA ASP A 375 -3.40 5.89 -31.76
C ASP A 375 -2.23 6.70 -32.28
N LEU A 376 -1.16 6.00 -32.65
CA LEU A 376 0.07 6.57 -33.19
C LEU A 376 0.21 6.04 -34.61
N ASN A 377 -0.18 6.84 -35.60
CA ASN A 377 -0.16 6.42 -37.00
C ASN A 377 0.96 7.13 -37.78
N LEU A 378 1.94 6.35 -38.26
CA LEU A 378 3.03 6.84 -39.13
C LEU A 378 2.54 7.26 -40.51
N ASN A 379 1.38 6.80 -40.99
CA ASN A 379 0.85 7.18 -42.32
C ASN A 379 0.53 8.67 -42.44
N SER A 380 0.49 9.39 -41.32
CA SER A 380 0.38 10.86 -41.29
C SER A 380 1.70 11.59 -41.58
N LEU A 381 2.82 10.87 -41.59
CA LEU A 381 4.16 11.37 -41.90
C LEU A 381 4.62 10.84 -43.26
N GLU A 382 4.82 11.73 -44.23
CA GLU A 382 5.49 11.35 -45.48
C GLU A 382 6.92 10.87 -45.19
N PRO A 383 7.33 9.67 -45.68
CA PRO A 383 8.68 9.19 -45.46
C PRO A 383 9.67 10.15 -46.14
N PRO A 384 10.71 10.60 -45.43
CA PRO A 384 11.72 11.48 -45.99
C PRO A 384 12.47 10.76 -47.12
N SER A 385 12.93 11.51 -48.11
CA SER A 385 13.84 11.00 -49.13
C SER A 385 15.08 10.42 -48.44
N VAL A 386 15.28 9.11 -48.57
CA VAL A 386 16.44 8.43 -47.96
C VAL A 386 17.70 8.96 -48.66
N PRO A 387 18.62 9.60 -47.94
CA PRO A 387 19.86 10.06 -48.53
C PRO A 387 20.71 8.85 -48.95
N SER A 388 21.43 8.99 -50.07
CA SER A 388 22.31 7.96 -50.62
C SER A 388 23.47 7.56 -49.70
N GLU A 389 23.71 8.32 -48.62
CA GLU A 389 24.75 8.10 -47.61
C GLU A 389 24.18 7.71 -46.23
N ALA A 390 23.04 7.02 -46.16
CA ALA A 390 22.47 6.58 -44.87
C ALA A 390 23.52 5.83 -44.03
N THR A 391 23.93 6.42 -42.89
CA THR A 391 25.14 6.00 -42.16
C THR A 391 24.92 4.88 -41.15
N TRP A 392 23.68 4.37 -40.98
CA TRP A 392 23.39 3.31 -40.01
C TRP A 392 23.28 1.92 -40.62
N CYS A 393 23.89 0.93 -39.97
CA CYS A 393 23.79 -0.48 -40.35
C CYS A 393 22.56 -1.12 -39.70
N LEU A 394 21.41 -1.12 -40.42
CA LEU A 394 20.17 -1.69 -39.90
C LEU A 394 20.28 -3.19 -39.60
N ASP A 395 21.15 -3.92 -40.29
CA ASP A 395 21.40 -5.35 -40.05
C ASP A 395 21.90 -5.60 -38.62
N HIS A 396 22.56 -4.62 -38.00
CA HIS A 396 23.03 -4.69 -36.62
C HIS A 396 21.98 -4.21 -35.60
N LEU A 397 20.86 -3.62 -36.05
CA LEU A 397 19.79 -3.14 -35.17
C LEU A 397 19.05 -4.31 -34.52
N ASN A 398 19.02 -5.48 -35.16
CA ASN A 398 18.27 -6.65 -34.72
C ASN A 398 16.76 -6.36 -34.55
N TRP A 399 16.19 -5.60 -35.48
CA TRP A 399 14.77 -5.32 -35.60
C TRP A 399 14.30 -5.58 -37.03
N THR A 400 13.09 -6.12 -37.21
CA THR A 400 12.47 -6.34 -38.51
C THR A 400 11.27 -5.42 -38.65
N PHE A 401 11.35 -4.44 -39.55
CA PHE A 401 10.28 -3.48 -39.78
C PHE A 401 9.09 -4.14 -40.48
N ARG A 402 7.87 -3.81 -40.04
CA ARG A 402 6.62 -4.24 -40.69
C ARG A 402 6.23 -3.27 -41.79
N ASP A 403 6.52 -1.99 -41.60
CA ASP A 403 6.25 -0.91 -42.54
C ASP A 403 7.54 -0.41 -43.21
N MET A 404 7.53 -0.40 -44.55
CA MET A 404 8.60 0.17 -45.37
C MET A 404 8.84 1.65 -45.05
N ALA A 405 7.80 2.40 -44.68
CA ALA A 405 7.92 3.79 -44.26
C ALA A 405 8.68 3.91 -42.93
N ALA A 406 8.47 3.00 -41.98
CA ALA A 406 9.21 2.97 -40.73
C ALA A 406 10.70 2.69 -40.98
N GLU A 407 11.03 1.72 -41.85
CA GLU A 407 12.43 1.48 -42.24
C GLU A 407 13.06 2.73 -42.87
N ALA A 408 12.36 3.37 -43.81
CA ALA A 408 12.82 4.61 -44.46
C ALA A 408 13.07 5.74 -43.43
N TRP A 409 12.18 5.87 -42.44
CA TRP A 409 12.34 6.82 -41.34
C TRP A 409 13.59 6.54 -40.52
N VAL A 410 13.86 5.29 -40.13
CA VAL A 410 15.09 4.95 -39.40
C VAL A 410 16.32 5.26 -40.23
N ARG A 411 16.32 5.00 -41.54
CA ARG A 411 17.44 5.36 -42.44
C ARG A 411 17.65 6.87 -42.54
N ALA A 412 16.59 7.65 -42.38
CA ALA A 412 16.64 9.10 -42.55
C ALA A 412 16.92 9.89 -41.26
N VAL A 413 16.55 9.37 -40.07
CA VAL A 413 16.83 9.91 -38.70
C VAL A 413 18.34 10.14 -38.43
N VAL A 414 19.17 9.66 -39.35
CA VAL A 414 20.58 9.34 -39.20
C VAL A 414 21.53 10.40 -39.80
N VAL A 415 21.03 11.45 -40.45
CA VAL A 415 21.88 12.46 -41.12
C VAL A 415 22.17 13.70 -40.26
N ASP A 416 23.43 14.13 -40.30
CA ASP A 416 23.93 15.42 -39.80
C ASP A 416 23.20 16.57 -40.51
N ASP A 417 22.25 17.20 -39.84
CA ASP A 417 22.55 18.52 -39.31
C ASP A 417 21.40 19.02 -38.44
N VAL A 418 21.84 19.63 -37.36
CA VAL A 418 21.18 20.52 -36.41
C VAL A 418 19.89 21.16 -36.95
N GLU A 419 18.80 20.99 -36.17
CA GLU A 419 17.40 21.41 -36.40
C GLU A 419 16.55 20.47 -37.27
N MET A 420 15.90 19.50 -36.61
CA MET A 420 14.94 18.57 -37.21
C MET A 420 13.52 18.74 -36.62
N PRO A 421 12.85 19.90 -36.77
CA PRO A 421 11.50 20.11 -36.25
C PRO A 421 10.49 19.06 -36.76
N ALA A 422 10.71 18.52 -37.97
CA ALA A 422 9.88 17.48 -38.57
C ALA A 422 9.92 16.12 -37.84
N ARG A 423 10.84 15.92 -36.88
CA ARG A 423 11.11 14.63 -36.23
C ARG A 423 11.02 14.66 -34.71
N ASP A 424 10.68 15.82 -34.15
CA ASP A 424 10.64 16.02 -32.71
C ASP A 424 9.67 15.07 -32.01
N GLY A 425 8.56 14.71 -32.65
CA GLY A 425 7.59 13.80 -32.07
C GLY A 425 8.10 12.36 -31.92
N LEU A 426 8.78 11.81 -32.94
CA LEU A 426 9.37 10.47 -32.88
C LEU A 426 10.45 10.40 -31.80
N ARG A 427 11.30 11.44 -31.73
CA ARG A 427 12.31 11.57 -30.68
C ARG A 427 11.68 11.63 -29.29
N LEU A 428 10.65 12.45 -29.11
CA LEU A 428 9.95 12.60 -27.83
C LEU A 428 9.31 11.27 -27.38
N LEU A 429 8.68 10.55 -28.32
CA LEU A 429 8.10 9.24 -28.06
C LEU A 429 9.17 8.24 -27.63
N GLY A 430 10.26 8.14 -28.38
CA GLY A 430 11.31 7.17 -28.07
C GLY A 430 12.11 7.51 -26.82
N GLU A 431 12.28 8.79 -26.48
CA GLU A 431 12.80 9.20 -25.17
C GLU A 431 11.91 8.63 -24.04
N ALA A 432 10.59 8.81 -24.15
CA ALA A 432 9.66 8.31 -23.14
C ALA A 432 9.62 6.77 -23.08
N VAL A 433 9.64 6.08 -24.22
CA VAL A 433 9.69 4.61 -24.30
C VAL A 433 11.00 4.07 -23.72
N GLN A 434 12.14 4.66 -24.07
CA GLN A 434 13.46 4.27 -23.56
C GLN A 434 13.53 4.45 -22.04
N TYR A 435 12.96 5.56 -21.53
CA TYR A 435 12.88 5.82 -20.10
C TYR A 435 12.01 4.78 -19.38
N LEU A 436 10.83 4.46 -19.94
CA LEU A 436 9.93 3.46 -19.37
C LEU A 436 10.51 2.05 -19.41
N ALA A 437 11.17 1.66 -20.51
CA ALA A 437 11.85 0.36 -20.62
C ALA A 437 12.89 0.17 -19.51
N LEU A 438 13.70 1.21 -19.25
CA LEU A 438 14.66 1.20 -18.16
C LEU A 438 13.95 1.13 -16.80
N ALA A 439 12.94 1.96 -16.57
CA ALA A 439 12.22 2.00 -15.30
C ALA A 439 11.57 0.65 -14.95
N VAL A 440 10.93 0.00 -15.93
CA VAL A 440 10.35 -1.34 -15.78
C VAL A 440 11.42 -2.38 -15.47
N SER A 441 12.58 -2.31 -16.13
CA SER A 441 13.68 -3.25 -15.88
C SER A 441 14.22 -3.13 -14.45
N LEU A 442 14.34 -1.90 -13.94
CA LEU A 442 14.79 -1.65 -12.56
C LEU A 442 13.72 -2.01 -11.53
N TYR A 443 12.45 -1.77 -11.87
CA TYR A 443 11.31 -2.11 -11.04
C TYR A 443 11.17 -3.62 -10.89
N THR A 444 11.18 -4.36 -11.99
CA THR A 444 11.09 -5.83 -12.00
C THR A 444 12.29 -6.51 -11.35
N ALA A 445 13.47 -5.87 -11.35
CA ALA A 445 14.64 -6.33 -10.61
C ALA A 445 14.50 -6.22 -9.07
N GLY A 446 13.41 -5.63 -8.56
CA GLY A 446 13.16 -5.54 -7.12
C GLY A 446 14.07 -4.55 -6.38
N LEU A 447 14.65 -3.58 -7.11
CA LEU A 447 15.55 -2.60 -6.51
C LEU A 447 14.80 -1.61 -5.59
N GLU A 448 15.53 -1.10 -4.60
CA GLU A 448 15.08 0.00 -3.76
C GLU A 448 15.03 1.32 -4.56
N PRO A 449 14.13 2.26 -4.25
CA PRO A 449 13.93 3.50 -5.02
C PRO A 449 15.20 4.33 -5.23
N SER A 450 16.09 4.38 -4.24
CA SER A 450 17.37 5.09 -4.32
C SER A 450 18.31 4.44 -5.34
N ASP A 451 18.36 3.12 -5.40
CA ASP A 451 19.16 2.37 -6.38
C ASP A 451 18.57 2.47 -7.78
N MET A 452 17.25 2.38 -7.92
CA MET A 452 16.56 2.62 -9.19
C MET A 452 16.92 3.99 -9.76
N THR A 453 16.86 5.02 -8.91
CA THR A 453 17.24 6.39 -9.26
C THR A 453 18.71 6.49 -9.65
N ARG A 454 19.62 5.90 -8.88
CA ARG A 454 21.06 5.91 -9.15
C ARG A 454 21.38 5.25 -10.49
N VAL A 455 20.87 4.05 -10.74
CA VAL A 455 21.11 3.31 -11.99
C VAL A 455 20.54 4.07 -13.18
N ARG A 456 19.32 4.63 -13.05
CA ARG A 456 18.72 5.45 -14.11
C ARG A 456 19.56 6.67 -14.46
N HIS A 457 20.14 7.36 -13.48
CA HIS A 457 21.03 8.49 -13.75
C HIS A 457 22.37 8.08 -14.40
N GLY A 458 22.79 6.83 -14.22
CA GLY A 458 23.98 6.28 -14.88
C GLY A 458 23.76 5.97 -16.37
N VAL A 459 22.52 5.72 -16.80
CA VAL A 459 22.19 5.51 -18.22
C VAL A 459 21.83 6.86 -18.85
N THR A 460 22.85 7.54 -19.37
CA THR A 460 22.70 8.83 -20.04
C THR A 460 22.65 8.67 -21.56
N ARG A 461 22.21 9.72 -22.27
CA ARG A 461 22.29 9.80 -23.74
C ARG A 461 23.68 9.48 -24.27
N GLN A 462 24.73 9.96 -23.59
CA GLN A 462 26.12 9.71 -23.99
C GLN A 462 26.49 8.22 -23.84
N THR A 463 26.03 7.55 -22.78
CA THR A 463 26.30 6.11 -22.60
C THR A 463 25.59 5.26 -23.65
N ILE A 464 24.35 5.63 -24.02
CA ILE A 464 23.61 5.00 -25.10
C ILE A 464 24.31 5.22 -26.44
N ALA A 465 24.74 6.44 -26.74
CA ALA A 465 25.52 6.75 -27.94
C ALA A 465 26.82 5.93 -28.02
N GLY A 466 27.52 5.78 -26.89
CA GLY A 466 28.68 4.90 -26.80
C GLY A 466 28.35 3.44 -27.13
N LEU A 467 27.20 2.95 -26.69
CA LEU A 467 26.73 1.60 -27.02
C LEU A 467 26.36 1.45 -28.51
N VAL A 468 25.72 2.46 -29.10
CA VAL A 468 25.41 2.51 -30.54
C VAL A 468 26.69 2.39 -31.36
N LEU A 469 27.74 3.14 -31.01
CA LEU A 469 29.06 3.04 -31.63
C LEU A 469 29.70 1.66 -31.44
N ASN A 470 29.64 1.10 -30.23
CA ASN A 470 30.25 -0.19 -29.91
C ASN A 470 29.57 -1.36 -30.64
N ARG A 471 28.29 -1.24 -30.98
CA ARG A 471 27.55 -2.23 -31.78
C ARG A 471 27.71 -2.03 -33.30
N GLY A 472 28.53 -1.06 -33.72
CA GLY A 472 28.75 -0.79 -35.14
C GLY A 472 27.47 -0.35 -35.85
N LEU A 473 26.57 0.34 -35.14
CA LEU A 473 25.34 0.86 -35.73
C LEU A 473 25.61 2.11 -36.56
N ASP A 474 26.63 2.90 -36.25
CA ASP A 474 27.08 4.05 -37.07
C ASP A 474 28.38 3.67 -37.81
N VAL A 475 28.31 3.69 -39.15
CA VAL A 475 29.33 3.12 -40.05
C VAL A 475 30.38 4.16 -40.46
N HIS A 476 30.12 5.46 -40.30
CA HIS A 476 30.89 6.49 -41.02
C HIS A 476 31.69 7.48 -40.16
N ARG A 477 31.63 7.47 -38.83
CA ARG A 477 32.27 8.54 -38.03
C ARG A 477 33.31 8.10 -37.01
N LYS A 478 34.54 8.52 -37.27
CA LYS A 478 35.71 8.38 -36.37
C LYS A 478 35.80 9.49 -35.30
N ALA A 479 35.02 10.57 -35.40
CA ALA A 479 35.13 11.71 -34.48
C ALA A 479 34.26 11.53 -33.22
N ARG A 480 34.92 11.31 -32.07
CA ARG A 480 34.30 11.18 -30.74
C ARG A 480 34.23 12.54 -30.01
N THR A 481 33.62 13.56 -30.62
CA THR A 481 33.34 14.81 -29.89
C THR A 481 32.12 14.64 -28.99
N MET A 482 32.04 15.41 -27.91
CA MET A 482 30.89 15.34 -26.99
C MET A 482 29.57 15.75 -27.66
N SER A 483 29.61 16.76 -28.54
CA SER A 483 28.45 17.18 -29.34
C SER A 483 27.93 16.06 -30.23
N HIS A 484 28.83 15.27 -30.82
CA HIS A 484 28.48 14.13 -31.66
C HIS A 484 27.76 13.03 -30.87
N LEU A 485 28.23 12.70 -29.66
CA LEU A 485 27.57 11.71 -28.80
C LEU A 485 26.16 12.15 -28.38
N VAL A 486 25.95 13.45 -28.16
CA VAL A 486 24.61 13.97 -27.85
C VAL A 486 23.69 13.84 -29.06
N ALA A 487 24.13 14.24 -30.25
CA ALA A 487 23.36 14.10 -31.48
C ALA A 487 23.00 12.63 -31.76
N LEU A 488 23.96 11.72 -31.62
CA LEU A 488 23.74 10.29 -31.81
C LEU A 488 22.73 9.71 -30.81
N GLY A 489 22.77 10.15 -29.55
CA GLY A 489 21.77 9.79 -28.55
C GLY A 489 20.37 10.28 -28.90
N LEU A 490 20.23 11.49 -29.45
CA LEU A 490 18.95 12.03 -29.91
C LEU A 490 18.43 11.26 -31.14
N SER A 491 19.30 10.88 -32.07
CA SER A 491 18.94 10.01 -33.20
C SER A 491 18.49 8.63 -32.71
N TRP A 492 19.17 8.05 -31.73
CA TRP A 492 18.74 6.79 -31.11
C TRP A 492 17.33 6.88 -30.51
N GLU A 493 17.03 7.94 -29.76
CA GLU A 493 15.68 8.17 -29.23
C GLU A 493 14.65 8.19 -30.37
N ALA A 494 14.93 8.87 -31.49
CA ALA A 494 14.03 8.85 -32.64
C ALA A 494 13.89 7.45 -33.27
N VAL A 495 14.95 6.64 -33.35
CA VAL A 495 14.88 5.24 -33.81
C VAL A 495 13.95 4.41 -32.92
N VAL A 496 14.08 4.52 -31.60
CA VAL A 496 13.17 3.85 -30.64
C VAL A 496 11.73 4.33 -30.84
N GLY A 497 11.52 5.60 -31.13
CA GLY A 497 10.22 6.16 -31.46
C GLY A 497 9.60 5.54 -32.72
N VAL A 498 10.38 5.37 -33.79
CA VAL A 498 9.92 4.71 -35.02
C VAL A 498 9.53 3.26 -34.75
N ILE A 499 10.36 2.52 -34.00
CA ILE A 499 10.08 1.15 -33.58
C ILE A 499 8.78 1.08 -32.76
N ALA A 500 8.53 2.07 -31.91
CA ALA A 500 7.30 2.15 -31.12
C ALA A 500 6.04 2.32 -31.97
N VAL A 501 6.13 2.97 -33.12
CA VAL A 501 5.00 3.08 -34.04
C VAL A 501 4.86 1.83 -34.92
N ASP A 502 5.97 1.28 -35.41
CA ASP A 502 5.98 0.08 -36.27
C ASP A 502 5.53 -1.19 -35.52
N GLY A 503 6.08 -1.42 -34.33
CA GLY A 503 5.84 -2.63 -33.53
C GLY A 503 4.88 -2.45 -32.36
N GLY A 504 4.51 -1.21 -32.03
CA GLY A 504 3.80 -0.86 -30.80
C GLY A 504 4.76 -0.62 -29.61
N ILE A 505 4.26 0.11 -28.61
CA ILE A 505 5.05 0.48 -27.41
C ILE A 505 5.63 -0.75 -26.68
N PRO A 506 4.88 -1.84 -26.43
CA PRO A 506 5.44 -3.01 -25.73
C PRO A 506 6.66 -3.61 -26.44
N ALA A 507 6.62 -3.69 -27.77
CA ALA A 507 7.72 -4.27 -28.55
C ALA A 507 8.94 -3.35 -28.56
N ALA A 508 8.73 -2.03 -28.67
CA ALA A 508 9.80 -1.05 -28.54
C ALA A 508 10.44 -1.01 -27.14
N MET A 509 9.65 -1.23 -26.09
CA MET A 509 10.18 -1.38 -24.73
C MET A 509 11.07 -2.62 -24.61
N GLN A 510 10.62 -3.78 -25.10
CA GLN A 510 11.43 -5.00 -25.10
C GLN A 510 12.75 -4.80 -25.85
N PHE A 511 12.67 -4.16 -27.03
CA PHE A 511 13.84 -3.79 -27.82
C PHE A 511 14.80 -2.88 -27.04
N ALA A 512 14.29 -1.78 -26.46
CA ALA A 512 15.10 -0.83 -25.71
C ALA A 512 15.74 -1.46 -24.45
N THR A 513 15.01 -2.32 -23.74
CA THR A 513 15.52 -3.10 -22.59
C THR A 513 16.66 -4.01 -23.03
N ALA A 514 16.47 -4.81 -24.08
CA ALA A 514 17.50 -5.72 -24.59
C ALA A 514 18.73 -4.96 -25.10
N PHE A 515 18.53 -3.80 -25.72
CA PHE A 515 19.61 -2.94 -26.18
C PHE A 515 20.44 -2.44 -24.99
N THR A 516 19.79 -1.84 -24.00
CA THR A 516 20.46 -1.17 -22.88
C THR A 516 20.92 -2.09 -21.74
N ALA A 517 20.60 -3.39 -21.78
CA ALA A 517 20.93 -4.35 -20.74
C ALA A 517 22.41 -4.30 -20.31
N SER A 518 23.34 -4.24 -21.27
CA SER A 518 24.79 -4.20 -20.99
C SER A 518 25.27 -2.92 -20.29
N LEU A 519 24.48 -1.83 -20.35
CA LEU A 519 24.74 -0.60 -19.61
C LEU A 519 24.18 -0.67 -18.18
N VAL A 520 23.07 -1.40 -18.00
CA VAL A 520 22.37 -1.49 -16.72
C VAL A 520 23.06 -2.48 -15.78
N THR A 521 23.44 -3.67 -16.27
CA THR A 521 24.01 -4.74 -15.44
C THR A 521 25.20 -4.29 -14.58
N PRO A 522 26.18 -3.52 -15.09
CA PRO A 522 27.33 -3.07 -14.29
C PRO A 522 26.96 -2.03 -13.21
N LEU A 523 25.81 -1.38 -13.33
CA LEU A 523 25.34 -0.34 -12.40
C LEU A 523 24.50 -0.92 -11.26
N LEU A 524 23.99 -2.16 -11.41
CA LEU A 524 23.19 -2.81 -10.40
C LEU A 524 24.01 -2.97 -9.10
N PRO A 525 23.38 -2.75 -7.93
CA PRO A 525 24.04 -3.09 -6.67
C PRO A 525 24.43 -4.58 -6.69
N PRO A 526 25.54 -4.95 -6.03
CA PRO A 526 25.89 -6.36 -5.88
C PRO A 526 24.69 -7.08 -5.25
N ALA A 527 24.37 -8.27 -5.79
CA ALA A 527 23.29 -9.08 -5.25
C ALA A 527 23.47 -9.18 -3.72
N PRO A 528 22.42 -8.93 -2.93
CA PRO A 528 22.54 -8.95 -1.48
C PRO A 528 23.17 -10.29 -1.11
N SER A 529 24.40 -10.25 -0.60
CA SER A 529 25.06 -11.46 -0.10
C SER A 529 24.09 -12.05 0.90
N ALA A 530 23.67 -13.31 0.68
CA ALA A 530 22.69 -13.99 1.52
C ALA A 530 23.07 -13.70 2.97
N ARG A 531 22.33 -12.81 3.63
CA ARG A 531 22.63 -12.39 4.99
C ARG A 531 22.62 -13.69 5.77
N LYS A 532 23.78 -14.09 6.31
CA LYS A 532 23.83 -15.22 7.25
C LYS A 532 22.70 -14.97 8.24
N PRO A 533 21.81 -15.95 8.48
CA PRO A 533 20.74 -15.77 9.45
C PRO A 533 21.40 -15.31 10.74
N VAL A 534 20.96 -14.15 11.23
CA VAL A 534 21.37 -13.65 12.54
C VAL A 534 20.93 -14.74 13.52
N GLN A 535 21.90 -15.50 14.02
CA GLN A 535 21.70 -16.51 15.05
C GLN A 535 21.35 -15.85 16.37
#